data_AF-A0A962RGI8-F1
#
_entry.id   AF-A0A962RGI8-F1
#
_cell.length_a   1.000
_cell.length_b   1.000
_cell.length_c   1.000
_cell.angle_alpha   90.00
_cell.angle_beta   90.00
_cell.angle_gamma   90.00
#
_symmetry.space_group_name_H-M   'P 1'
#
loop_
_entity.id
_entity.type
_entity.pdbx_description
1 polymer ?
#
loop_
_entity_poly.entity_id
_entity_poly.type
_entity_poly.pdbx_seq_one_letter_code
_entity_poly.pdbx_strand_id
1 'polypeptide(L)'
;MPLKPLRRALLDAIDQPPHRLKLGLHAVATSRWFELYEDDDLQLRRKWHLLDTHEDVLATCTGSESAQAELLGSMVEHLCHHHPDRYRRCSVRGRPHLRLPSLRCLLAVDGRDEPPIATAARLVSDDLCLMRADGEHAHTLVAAAVCFPTRWSLRAKMGSSMAAIHAPVPGYQARIGTASDRLMSAVGTQRPLERENWSVLDDAAL
;
A
#
# COMPACT_ATOMS: atom_id res chain seq x y z
N MET A 1 -16.19 39.94 -2.12
CA MET A 1 -14.90 40.21 -2.79
C MET A 1 -14.68 39.12 -3.84
N PRO A 2 -14.55 39.43 -5.13
CA PRO A 2 -14.37 38.41 -6.16
C PRO A 2 -12.95 37.81 -6.02
N LEU A 3 -12.84 36.48 -6.13
CA LEU A 3 -11.56 35.77 -6.08
C LEU A 3 -10.64 36.26 -7.21
N LYS A 4 -9.38 36.61 -6.88
CA LYS A 4 -8.38 37.12 -7.84
C LYS A 4 -8.07 36.09 -8.97
N PRO A 5 -7.70 36.54 -10.19
CA PRO A 5 -7.50 35.70 -11.38
C PRO A 5 -6.30 34.73 -11.33
N LEU A 6 -5.58 34.66 -10.20
CA LEU A 6 -4.32 33.91 -10.05
C LEU A 6 -4.48 32.38 -10.12
N ARG A 7 -5.69 31.83 -9.96
CA ARG A 7 -5.90 30.37 -10.01
C ARG A 7 -5.86 29.79 -11.44
N ARG A 8 -6.20 30.56 -12.49
CA ARG A 8 -6.24 30.04 -13.86
C ARG A 8 -4.83 29.88 -14.44
N ALA A 9 -4.00 30.91 -14.29
CA ALA A 9 -2.64 30.93 -14.84
C ALA A 9 -1.71 29.84 -14.27
N LEU A 10 -1.89 29.45 -13.00
CA LEU A 10 -1.08 28.39 -12.38
C LEU A 10 -1.48 26.99 -12.89
N LEU A 11 -2.77 26.75 -13.11
CA LEU A 11 -3.26 25.50 -13.70
C LEU A 11 -2.86 25.40 -15.18
N ASP A 12 -3.01 26.49 -15.92
CA ASP A 12 -2.59 26.56 -17.32
C ASP A 12 -1.08 26.32 -17.45
N ALA A 13 -0.26 26.74 -16.48
CA ALA A 13 1.20 26.52 -16.46
C ALA A 13 1.63 25.07 -16.20
N ILE A 14 0.87 24.29 -15.41
CA ILE A 14 1.16 22.87 -15.14
C ILE A 14 0.83 22.00 -16.36
N ASP A 15 -0.14 22.42 -17.17
CA ASP A 15 -0.60 21.68 -18.36
C ASP A 15 0.01 22.18 -19.69
N GLN A 16 0.96 23.14 -19.68
CA GLN A 16 1.58 23.56 -20.94
C GLN A 16 2.52 22.47 -21.49
N PRO A 17 2.44 22.18 -22.81
CA PRO A 17 3.43 21.35 -23.47
C PRO A 17 4.84 21.96 -23.34
N PRO A 18 5.89 21.13 -23.19
CA PRO A 18 5.86 19.67 -23.24
C PRO A 18 5.84 19.05 -21.84
N HIS A 19 4.84 19.33 -20.99
CA HIS A 19 4.68 18.56 -19.76
C HIS A 19 4.23 17.11 -20.07
N ARG A 20 5.18 16.18 -20.03
CA ARG A 20 4.93 14.74 -20.22
C ARG A 20 4.75 14.08 -18.86
N LEU A 21 3.54 13.58 -18.58
CA LEU A 21 3.29 12.78 -17.38
C LEU A 21 4.20 11.54 -17.44
N LYS A 22 5.06 11.40 -16.44
CA LYS A 22 5.94 10.23 -16.26
C LYS A 22 5.44 9.44 -15.06
N LEU A 23 5.70 8.13 -15.03
CA LEU A 23 5.38 7.30 -13.87
C LEU A 23 6.16 7.71 -12.62
N GLY A 24 7.36 8.28 -12.81
CA GLY A 24 8.18 8.84 -11.73
C GLY A 24 8.74 7.80 -10.77
N LEU A 25 9.06 6.60 -11.27
CA LEU A 25 9.60 5.53 -10.43
C LEU A 25 11.12 5.53 -10.39
N HIS A 26 11.65 5.18 -9.23
CA HIS A 26 13.06 4.84 -9.04
C HIS A 26 13.19 3.55 -8.25
N ALA A 27 14.28 2.82 -8.49
CA ALA A 27 14.60 1.65 -7.69
C ALA A 27 15.16 2.09 -6.34
N VAL A 28 14.75 1.42 -5.27
CA VAL A 28 15.29 1.62 -3.92
C VAL A 28 16.07 0.39 -3.48
N ALA A 29 16.96 0.58 -2.50
CA ALA A 29 17.66 -0.53 -1.87
C ALA A 29 16.63 -1.44 -1.18
N THR A 30 16.82 -2.76 -1.23
CA THR A 30 15.88 -3.70 -0.60
C THR A 30 15.69 -3.44 0.88
N SER A 31 16.70 -2.92 1.59
CA SER A 31 16.63 -2.51 2.99
C SER A 31 15.67 -1.35 3.28
N ARG A 32 15.25 -0.61 2.24
CA ARG A 32 14.27 0.48 2.28
C ARG A 32 12.93 0.05 1.70
N TRP A 33 12.63 -1.25 1.68
CA TRP A 33 11.31 -1.73 1.24
C TRP A 33 10.20 -1.20 2.17
N PHE A 34 10.45 -1.16 3.48
CA PHE A 34 9.62 -0.47 4.45
C PHE A 34 10.44 0.56 5.22
N GLU A 35 10.01 1.81 5.15
CA GLU A 35 10.56 2.91 5.95
C GLU A 35 9.76 3.06 7.23
N LEU A 36 10.46 3.26 8.34
CA LEU A 36 9.83 3.44 9.63
C LEU A 36 10.02 4.88 10.08
N TYR A 37 8.94 5.53 10.50
CA TYR A 37 8.94 6.92 10.95
C TYR A 37 8.82 7.01 12.48
N GLU A 38 9.14 8.19 13.02
CA GLU A 38 9.14 8.43 14.47
C GLU A 38 7.75 8.20 15.10
N ASP A 39 6.69 8.44 14.35
CA ASP A 39 5.29 8.32 14.76
C ASP A 39 4.62 7.00 14.36
N ASP A 40 5.36 6.03 13.81
CA ASP A 40 4.82 4.74 13.36
C ASP A 40 4.01 4.01 14.44
N ASP A 41 4.44 4.07 15.70
CA ASP A 41 3.72 3.45 16.82
C ASP A 41 2.32 4.04 17.00
N LEU A 42 2.18 5.35 16.81
CA LEU A 42 0.89 6.03 16.89
C LEU A 42 0.00 5.65 15.70
N GLN A 43 0.58 5.68 14.49
CA GLN A 43 -0.14 5.32 13.27
C GLN A 43 -0.59 3.86 13.29
N LEU A 44 0.27 2.92 13.73
CA LEU A 44 -0.08 1.51 13.86
C LEU A 44 -1.21 1.27 14.87
N ARG A 45 -1.20 1.95 16.02
CA ARG A 45 -2.31 1.83 16.98
C ARG A 45 -3.63 2.32 16.37
N ARG A 46 -3.60 3.41 15.60
CA ARG A 46 -4.78 3.90 14.89
C ARG A 46 -5.23 2.90 13.83
N LYS A 47 -4.30 2.34 13.07
CA LYS A 47 -4.57 1.33 12.04
C LYS A 47 -5.17 0.06 12.62
N TRP A 48 -4.64 -0.44 13.73
CA TRP A 48 -5.20 -1.61 14.43
C TRP A 48 -6.63 -1.35 14.87
N HIS A 49 -6.89 -0.18 15.45
CA HIS A 49 -8.25 0.19 15.82
C HIS A 49 -9.19 0.20 14.61
N LEU A 50 -8.77 0.75 13.46
CA LEU A 50 -9.57 0.76 12.24
C LEU A 50 -9.82 -0.66 11.72
N LEU A 51 -8.79 -1.52 11.65
CA LEU A 51 -8.93 -2.93 11.27
C LEU A 51 -9.90 -3.70 12.17
N ASP A 52 -9.95 -3.36 13.46
CA ASP A 52 -10.83 -4.03 14.42
C ASP A 52 -12.27 -3.50 14.43
N THR A 53 -12.51 -2.29 13.91
CA THR A 53 -13.80 -1.59 14.07
C THR A 53 -14.50 -1.23 12.77
N HIS A 54 -13.81 -1.27 11.63
CA HIS A 54 -14.33 -0.87 10.33
C HIS A 54 -14.19 -2.04 9.35
N GLU A 55 -15.31 -2.49 8.78
CA GLU A 55 -15.31 -3.62 7.84
C GLU A 55 -14.84 -3.23 6.42
N ASP A 56 -14.86 -1.95 6.08
CA ASP A 56 -14.57 -1.44 4.74
C ASP A 56 -13.09 -1.16 4.47
N VAL A 57 -12.24 -1.29 5.50
CA VAL A 57 -10.78 -1.09 5.40
C VAL A 57 -10.03 -2.37 5.06
N LEU A 58 -10.69 -3.54 5.06
CA LEU A 58 -10.10 -4.83 4.74
C LEU A 58 -10.99 -5.58 3.74
N ALA A 59 -10.43 -6.05 2.64
CA ALA A 59 -11.15 -6.91 1.71
C ALA A 59 -10.22 -7.92 1.05
N THR A 60 -10.75 -9.12 0.79
CA THR A 60 -10.01 -10.23 0.17
C THR A 60 -10.90 -10.96 -0.83
N CYS A 61 -10.31 -11.41 -1.92
CA CYS A 61 -10.95 -12.27 -2.91
C CYS A 61 -10.62 -13.73 -2.60
N THR A 62 -11.57 -14.64 -2.86
CA THR A 62 -11.33 -16.09 -2.77
C THR A 62 -10.16 -16.49 -3.67
N GLY A 63 -9.30 -17.38 -3.18
CA GLY A 63 -8.13 -17.84 -3.92
C GLY A 63 -6.92 -16.90 -3.83
N SER A 64 -6.99 -15.83 -3.02
CA SER A 64 -5.87 -14.92 -2.76
C SER A 64 -4.96 -15.35 -1.59
N GLU A 65 -5.32 -16.41 -0.87
CA GLU A 65 -4.76 -16.78 0.44
C GLU A 65 -3.26 -17.09 0.36
N SER A 66 -2.81 -17.81 -0.69
CA SER A 66 -1.39 -18.15 -0.87
C SER A 66 -0.53 -16.90 -1.07
N ALA A 67 -0.98 -15.96 -1.90
CA ALA A 67 -0.26 -14.72 -2.17
C ALA A 67 -0.24 -13.79 -0.94
N GLN A 68 -1.31 -13.78 -0.14
CA GLN A 68 -1.31 -13.08 1.14
C GLN A 68 -0.30 -13.70 2.13
N ALA A 69 -0.23 -15.04 2.20
CA ALA A 69 0.70 -15.74 3.07
C ALA A 69 2.16 -15.51 2.64
N GLU A 70 2.43 -15.48 1.34
CA GLU A 70 3.74 -15.10 0.78
C GLU A 70 4.14 -13.68 1.21
N LEU A 71 3.25 -12.70 1.00
CA LEU A 71 3.47 -11.32 1.43
C LEU A 71 3.80 -11.24 2.93
N LEU A 72 3.00 -11.88 3.79
CA LEU A 72 3.23 -11.89 5.23
C LEU A 72 4.60 -12.51 5.56
N GLY A 73 4.94 -13.64 4.95
CA GLY A 73 6.24 -14.30 5.15
C GLY A 73 7.41 -13.39 4.77
N SER A 74 7.37 -12.79 3.59
CA SER A 74 8.40 -11.87 3.09
C SER A 74 8.54 -10.63 3.97
N MET A 75 7.43 -10.06 4.43
CA MET A 75 7.45 -8.92 5.36
C MET A 75 8.05 -9.31 6.71
N VAL A 76 7.65 -10.45 7.28
CA VAL A 76 8.19 -10.93 8.57
C VAL A 76 9.70 -11.17 8.48
N GLU A 77 10.19 -11.73 7.36
CA GLU A 77 11.62 -11.88 7.11
C GLU A 77 12.33 -10.53 6.99
N HIS A 78 11.84 -9.64 6.12
CA HIS A 78 12.42 -8.33 5.88
C HIS A 78 12.48 -7.48 7.16
N LEU A 79 11.35 -7.34 7.87
CA LEU A 79 11.25 -6.49 9.06
C LEU A 79 12.11 -7.01 10.21
N CYS A 80 12.22 -8.33 10.40
CA CYS A 80 13.12 -8.87 11.42
C CYS A 80 14.60 -8.70 11.08
N HIS A 81 14.95 -8.73 9.79
CA HIS A 81 16.33 -8.59 9.34
C HIS A 81 16.79 -7.13 9.41
N HIS A 82 15.98 -6.19 8.93
CA HIS A 82 16.35 -4.78 8.82
C HIS A 82 15.99 -3.95 10.06
N HIS A 83 14.99 -4.37 10.84
CA HIS A 83 14.47 -3.64 12.00
C HIS A 83 14.36 -4.52 13.26
N PRO A 84 15.43 -5.24 13.68
CA PRO A 84 15.39 -6.24 14.75
C PRO A 84 15.07 -5.67 16.15
N ASP A 85 15.29 -4.37 16.35
CA ASP A 85 14.92 -3.70 17.61
C ASP A 85 13.41 -3.56 17.76
N ARG A 86 12.69 -3.46 16.65
CA ARG A 86 11.24 -3.31 16.60
C ARG A 86 10.51 -4.63 16.42
N TYR A 87 11.05 -5.55 15.63
CA TYR A 87 10.41 -6.84 15.33
C TYR A 87 11.30 -8.00 15.75
N ARG A 88 10.82 -8.79 16.72
CA ARG A 88 11.55 -9.94 17.24
C ARG A 88 10.75 -11.22 17.07
N ARG A 89 11.28 -12.17 16.33
CA ARG A 89 10.68 -13.52 16.21
C ARG A 89 10.65 -14.20 17.58
N CYS A 90 9.53 -14.83 17.87
CA CYS A 90 9.38 -15.70 19.03
C CYS A 90 8.37 -16.81 18.73
N SER A 91 8.22 -17.75 19.67
CA SER A 91 7.19 -18.79 19.61
C SER A 91 6.36 -18.76 20.88
N VAL A 92 5.04 -18.85 20.72
CA VAL A 92 4.09 -18.94 21.83
C VAL A 92 3.27 -20.19 21.61
N ARG A 93 3.36 -21.15 22.55
CA ARG A 93 2.68 -22.44 22.46
C ARG A 93 2.94 -23.17 21.13
N GLY A 94 4.16 -23.06 20.59
CA GLY A 94 4.55 -23.69 19.32
C GLY A 94 4.13 -22.94 18.06
N ARG A 95 3.39 -21.82 18.17
CA ARG A 95 3.00 -20.99 17.02
C ARG A 95 3.99 -19.85 16.81
N PRO A 96 4.36 -19.51 15.56
CA PRO A 96 5.25 -18.39 15.27
C PRO A 96 4.57 -17.05 15.57
N HIS A 97 5.29 -16.18 16.28
CA HIS A 97 4.84 -14.85 16.64
C HIS A 97 5.93 -13.80 16.39
N LEU A 98 5.52 -12.56 16.20
CA LEU A 98 6.38 -11.40 16.35
C LEU A 98 6.07 -10.69 17.67
N ARG A 99 7.14 -10.38 18.40
CA ARG A 99 7.11 -9.45 19.54
C ARG A 99 7.48 -8.07 19.03
N LEU A 100 6.61 -7.10 19.32
CA LEU A 100 6.79 -5.69 19.00
C LEU A 100 6.96 -4.92 20.32
N PRO A 101 8.20 -4.71 20.81
CA PRO A 101 8.45 -4.18 22.14
C PRO A 101 7.87 -2.79 22.38
N SER A 102 7.99 -1.88 21.39
CA SER A 102 7.49 -0.50 21.47
C SER A 102 5.96 -0.47 21.64
N LEU A 103 5.27 -1.34 20.90
CA LEU A 103 3.82 -1.49 20.98
C LEU A 103 3.35 -2.35 22.17
N ARG A 104 4.28 -3.04 22.86
CA ARG A 104 4.00 -4.02 23.93
C ARG A 104 3.02 -5.11 23.49
N CYS A 105 3.22 -5.62 22.27
CA CYS A 105 2.31 -6.56 21.62
C CYS A 105 3.00 -7.86 21.19
N LEU A 106 2.21 -8.93 21.07
CA LEU A 106 2.56 -10.18 20.41
C LEU A 106 1.54 -10.43 19.30
N LEU A 107 2.01 -10.62 18.08
CA LEU A 107 1.19 -10.92 16.91
C LEU A 107 1.51 -12.32 16.40
N ALA A 108 0.51 -13.18 16.27
CA ALA A 108 0.66 -14.45 15.57
C ALA A 108 0.85 -14.17 14.07
N VAL A 109 1.80 -14.85 13.44
CA VAL A 109 2.14 -14.63 12.02
C VAL A 109 2.00 -15.89 11.17
N ASP A 110 1.18 -16.83 11.62
CA ASP A 110 0.85 -18.06 10.90
C ASP A 110 -0.44 -17.96 10.07
N GLY A 111 -1.07 -16.77 10.01
CA GLY A 111 -2.26 -16.52 9.20
C GLY A 111 -3.50 -17.30 9.63
N ARG A 112 -3.56 -17.78 10.88
CA ARG A 112 -4.66 -18.61 11.37
C ARG A 112 -5.78 -17.83 12.05
N ASP A 113 -5.48 -16.66 12.60
CA ASP A 113 -6.43 -15.89 13.41
C ASP A 113 -7.18 -14.84 12.56
N GLU A 114 -6.59 -14.38 11.46
CA GLU A 114 -7.15 -13.41 10.52
C GLU A 114 -6.51 -13.61 9.11
N PRO A 115 -7.07 -13.01 8.04
CA PRO A 115 -6.45 -13.07 6.72
C PRO A 115 -4.99 -12.57 6.77
N PRO A 116 -4.01 -13.23 6.13
CA PRO A 116 -2.60 -12.85 6.28
C PRO A 116 -2.29 -11.40 5.88
N ILE A 117 -3.06 -10.78 4.97
CA ILE A 117 -2.89 -9.37 4.64
C ILE A 117 -3.27 -8.43 5.80
N ALA A 118 -4.24 -8.81 6.64
CA ALA A 118 -4.60 -8.04 7.82
C ALA A 118 -3.47 -8.10 8.86
N THR A 119 -2.92 -9.30 9.12
CA THR A 119 -1.73 -9.44 9.97
C THR A 119 -0.53 -8.66 9.41
N ALA A 120 -0.30 -8.69 8.10
CA ALA A 120 0.76 -7.93 7.44
C ALA A 120 0.55 -6.41 7.62
N ALA A 121 -0.68 -5.93 7.47
CA ALA A 121 -1.03 -4.52 7.65
C ALA A 121 -0.89 -4.05 9.10
N ARG A 122 -0.92 -4.97 10.08
CA ARG A 122 -0.63 -4.68 11.49
C ARG A 122 0.86 -4.49 11.76
N LEU A 123 1.75 -4.82 10.83
CA LEU A 123 3.21 -4.71 11.01
C LEU A 123 3.79 -3.37 10.54
N VAL A 124 3.13 -2.67 9.62
CA VAL A 124 3.63 -1.40 9.04
C VAL A 124 2.53 -0.35 8.96
N SER A 125 2.91 0.93 9.02
CA SER A 125 1.99 2.06 8.91
C SER A 125 1.35 2.12 7.52
N ASP A 126 2.10 1.85 6.45
CA ASP A 126 1.64 1.87 5.05
C ASP A 126 0.42 0.98 4.76
N ASP A 127 -0.56 1.51 4.02
CA ASP A 127 -1.66 0.72 3.48
C ASP A 127 -1.15 -0.28 2.42
N LEU A 128 -1.72 -1.49 2.42
CA LEU A 128 -1.24 -2.60 1.59
C LEU A 128 -2.29 -2.99 0.55
N CYS A 129 -1.87 -3.06 -0.72
CA CYS A 129 -2.66 -3.58 -1.83
C CYS A 129 -1.90 -4.73 -2.50
N LEU A 130 -2.54 -5.89 -2.59
CA LEU A 130 -2.00 -7.07 -3.26
C LEU A 130 -2.62 -7.22 -4.65
N MET A 131 -1.77 -7.06 -5.65
CA MET A 131 -2.13 -7.17 -7.06
C MET A 131 -1.72 -8.54 -7.60
N ARG A 132 -2.62 -9.21 -8.30
CA ARG A 132 -2.34 -10.49 -8.98
C ARG A 132 -2.29 -10.28 -10.49
N ALA A 133 -1.27 -10.86 -11.12
CA ALA A 133 -1.23 -10.96 -12.57
C ALA A 133 -2.26 -11.99 -13.06
N ASP A 134 -3.14 -11.57 -13.98
CA ASP A 134 -4.21 -12.41 -14.55
C ASP A 134 -3.93 -12.83 -16.00
N GLY A 135 -2.67 -12.70 -16.46
CA GLY A 135 -2.26 -12.91 -17.84
C GLY A 135 -1.28 -11.82 -18.31
N GLU A 136 -1.08 -11.68 -19.62
CA GLU A 136 -0.23 -10.62 -20.15
C GLU A 136 -0.85 -9.23 -19.89
N HIS A 137 -0.21 -8.45 -19.03
CA HIS A 137 -0.45 -7.03 -18.77
C HIS A 137 -1.72 -6.65 -18.01
N ALA A 138 -2.38 -7.60 -17.34
CA ALA A 138 -3.50 -7.31 -16.45
C ALA A 138 -3.13 -7.66 -15.00
N HIS A 139 -3.26 -6.68 -14.11
CA HIS A 139 -3.11 -6.86 -12.66
C HIS A 139 -4.41 -6.50 -11.97
N THR A 140 -4.93 -7.39 -11.15
CA THR A 140 -6.19 -7.20 -10.42
C THR A 140 -5.94 -7.12 -8.92
N LEU A 141 -6.65 -6.21 -8.25
CA LEU A 141 -6.61 -6.10 -6.80
C LEU A 141 -7.35 -7.29 -6.17
N VAL A 142 -6.61 -8.18 -5.50
CA VAL A 142 -7.15 -9.44 -4.95
C VAL A 142 -7.21 -9.47 -3.43
N ALA A 143 -6.47 -8.59 -2.76
CA ALA A 143 -6.57 -8.39 -1.33
C ALA A 143 -6.03 -7.00 -0.98
N ALA A 144 -6.59 -6.32 0.02
CA ALA A 144 -6.02 -5.08 0.52
C ALA A 144 -6.42 -4.83 1.98
N ALA A 145 -5.57 -4.06 2.66
CA ALA A 145 -5.86 -3.41 3.92
C ALA A 145 -5.54 -1.91 3.76
N VAL A 146 -6.58 -1.08 3.69
CA VAL A 146 -6.50 0.35 3.37
C VAL A 146 -7.25 1.15 4.43
N CYS A 147 -6.51 1.69 5.40
CA CYS A 147 -7.03 2.42 6.55
C CYS A 147 -6.98 3.94 6.37
N PHE A 148 -6.11 4.44 5.49
CA PHE A 148 -5.87 5.87 5.27
C PHE A 148 -5.95 6.24 3.77
N PRO A 149 -7.08 5.97 3.08
CA PRO A 149 -7.18 6.21 1.65
C PRO A 149 -7.30 7.70 1.29
N THR A 150 -6.61 8.12 0.24
CA THR A 150 -6.73 9.47 -0.33
C THR A 150 -7.92 9.59 -1.27
N ARG A 151 -9.12 9.77 -0.70
CA ARG A 151 -10.39 10.05 -1.41
C ARG A 151 -10.83 8.93 -2.38
N TRP A 152 -10.61 7.67 -2.02
CA TRP A 152 -11.14 6.51 -2.73
C TRP A 152 -11.66 5.43 -1.75
N SER A 153 -12.49 4.52 -2.24
CA SER A 153 -13.09 3.44 -1.44
C SER A 153 -12.53 2.09 -1.86
N LEU A 154 -12.01 1.32 -0.89
CA LEU A 154 -11.52 -0.04 -1.12
C LEU A 154 -12.61 -0.94 -1.70
N ARG A 155 -13.79 -0.92 -1.09
CA ARG A 155 -14.96 -1.69 -1.54
C ARG A 155 -15.31 -1.44 -3.00
N ALA A 156 -15.21 -0.20 -3.46
CA ALA A 156 -15.51 0.16 -4.85
C ALA A 156 -14.45 -0.30 -5.86
N LYS A 157 -13.26 -0.71 -5.39
CA LYS A 157 -12.10 -1.04 -6.22
C LYS A 157 -11.66 -2.49 -6.13
N MET A 158 -12.10 -3.23 -5.11
CA MET A 158 -11.77 -4.64 -4.94
C MET A 158 -12.17 -5.46 -6.18
N GLY A 159 -11.30 -6.37 -6.62
CA GLY A 159 -11.51 -7.19 -7.82
C GLY A 159 -11.40 -6.44 -9.15
N SER A 160 -11.07 -5.15 -9.13
CA SER A 160 -10.87 -4.37 -10.35
C SER A 160 -9.42 -4.44 -10.84
N SER A 161 -9.24 -4.31 -12.16
CA SER A 161 -7.91 -4.20 -12.77
C SER A 161 -7.24 -2.86 -12.46
N MET A 162 -5.92 -2.79 -12.60
CA MET A 162 -5.13 -1.56 -12.46
C MET A 162 -5.71 -0.40 -13.29
N ALA A 163 -6.07 -0.66 -14.55
CA ALA A 163 -6.69 0.33 -15.43
C ALA A 163 -8.07 0.79 -14.94
N ALA A 164 -8.92 -0.13 -14.49
CA ALA A 164 -10.26 0.19 -13.98
C ALA A 164 -10.19 0.98 -12.65
N ILE A 165 -9.22 0.65 -11.79
CA ILE A 165 -8.97 1.40 -10.55
C ILE A 165 -8.66 2.87 -10.87
N HIS A 166 -7.80 3.10 -11.85
CA HIS A 166 -7.30 4.42 -12.23
C HIS A 166 -8.15 5.16 -13.28
N ALA A 167 -9.24 4.57 -13.79
CA ALA A 167 -10.12 5.20 -14.78
C ALA A 167 -10.60 6.62 -14.41
N PRO A 168 -10.87 6.96 -13.12
CA PRO A 168 -11.25 8.33 -12.75
C PRO A 168 -10.12 9.36 -12.84
N VAL A 169 -8.85 8.94 -12.97
CA VAL A 169 -7.69 9.84 -12.99
C VAL A 169 -7.58 10.50 -14.38
N PRO A 170 -7.69 11.84 -14.48
CA PRO A 170 -7.69 12.53 -15.77
C PRO A 170 -6.42 12.23 -16.58
N GLY A 171 -6.62 11.72 -17.80
CA GLY A 171 -5.52 11.42 -18.73
C GLY A 171 -4.69 10.18 -18.39
N TYR A 172 -5.02 9.40 -17.35
CA TYR A 172 -4.27 8.20 -16.99
C TYR A 172 -4.11 7.24 -18.16
N GLN A 173 -5.24 6.81 -18.75
CA GLN A 173 -5.23 5.82 -19.83
C GLN A 173 -4.45 6.33 -21.04
N ALA A 174 -4.68 7.58 -21.43
CA ALA A 174 -4.06 8.17 -22.61
C ALA A 174 -2.56 8.46 -22.43
N ARG A 175 -2.09 8.73 -21.21
CA ARG A 175 -0.72 9.21 -20.97
C ARG A 175 0.21 8.16 -20.36
N ILE A 176 -0.29 7.31 -19.46
CA ILE A 176 0.56 6.40 -18.66
C ILE A 176 0.00 4.98 -18.44
N GLY A 177 -1.23 4.67 -18.83
CA GLY A 177 -1.84 3.34 -18.61
C GLY A 177 -0.98 2.21 -19.16
N THR A 178 -0.67 2.22 -20.46
CA THR A 178 0.17 1.19 -21.09
C THR A 178 1.58 1.09 -20.48
N ALA A 179 2.17 2.22 -20.07
CA ALA A 179 3.47 2.21 -19.41
C ALA A 179 3.39 1.57 -18.02
N SER A 180 2.29 1.80 -17.29
CA SER A 180 2.02 1.22 -15.97
C SER A 180 1.87 -0.30 -16.07
N ASP A 181 1.06 -0.78 -17.02
CA ASP A 181 0.81 -2.22 -17.18
C ASP A 181 2.08 -2.99 -17.55
N ARG A 182 2.88 -2.42 -18.46
CA ARG A 182 4.19 -2.97 -18.85
C ARG A 182 5.14 -3.02 -17.67
N LEU A 183 5.21 -1.93 -16.89
CA LEU A 183 6.05 -1.89 -15.70
C LEU A 183 5.62 -2.99 -14.72
N MET A 184 4.36 -3.05 -14.33
CA MET A 184 3.85 -4.02 -13.36
C MET A 184 4.14 -5.46 -13.79
N SER A 185 4.09 -5.73 -15.10
CA SER A 185 4.46 -7.05 -15.67
C SER A 185 5.95 -7.34 -15.64
N ALA A 186 6.80 -6.30 -15.60
CA ALA A 186 8.25 -6.39 -15.64
C ALA A 186 8.92 -6.27 -14.25
N VAL A 187 8.18 -5.90 -13.20
CA VAL A 187 8.73 -5.83 -11.84
C VAL A 187 9.18 -7.23 -11.42
N GLY A 188 10.47 -7.36 -11.15
CA GLY A 188 11.06 -8.57 -10.59
C GLY A 188 11.20 -8.51 -9.06
N THR A 189 11.62 -9.62 -8.47
CA THR A 189 11.72 -9.77 -7.00
C THR A 189 12.96 -9.12 -6.37
N GLN A 190 13.90 -8.64 -7.19
CA GLN A 190 15.25 -8.27 -6.71
C GLN A 190 15.32 -6.88 -6.08
N ARG A 191 14.54 -5.92 -6.58
CA ARG A 191 14.59 -4.51 -6.13
C ARG A 191 13.19 -3.91 -6.09
N PRO A 192 12.76 -3.36 -4.94
CA PRO A 192 11.55 -2.58 -4.87
C PRO A 192 11.66 -1.33 -5.74
N LEU A 193 10.52 -0.90 -6.28
CA LEU A 193 10.38 0.37 -6.97
C LEU A 193 9.50 1.28 -6.12
N GLU A 194 9.87 2.55 -6.07
CA GLU A 194 9.15 3.59 -5.33
C GLU A 194 8.75 4.70 -6.29
N ARG A 195 7.62 5.34 -6.00
CA ARG A 195 7.21 6.60 -6.61
C ARG A 195 6.50 7.47 -5.60
N GLU A 196 6.62 8.77 -5.76
CA GLU A 196 5.90 9.73 -4.94
C GLU A 196 4.54 10.04 -5.55
N ASN A 197 3.53 10.16 -4.69
CA ASN A 197 2.22 10.69 -5.01
C ASN A 197 1.82 11.65 -3.91
N TRP A 198 1.17 12.77 -4.27
CA TRP A 198 0.78 13.77 -3.29
C TRP A 198 -0.64 14.26 -3.56
N SER A 199 -1.28 14.75 -2.51
CA SER A 199 -2.55 15.45 -2.54
C SER A 199 -2.57 16.42 -1.38
N VAL A 200 -3.38 17.48 -1.49
CA VAL A 200 -3.60 18.40 -0.37
C VAL A 200 -4.92 18.05 0.27
N LEU A 201 -4.87 17.72 1.55
CA LEU A 201 -6.03 17.56 2.41
C LEU A 201 -6.18 18.85 3.22
N ASP A 202 -7.44 19.24 3.44
CA ASP A 202 -7.82 20.42 4.19
C ASP A 202 -7.91 20.17 5.71
N ASP A 203 -7.69 18.93 6.15
CA ASP A 203 -7.62 18.51 7.54
C ASP A 203 -6.50 17.46 7.72
N ALA A 204 -5.75 17.56 8.82
CA ALA A 204 -4.67 16.64 9.17
C ALA A 204 -5.18 15.33 9.83
N ALA A 205 -6.46 15.26 10.18
CA ALA A 205 -7.12 14.07 10.71
C ALA A 205 -7.71 13.15 9.63
N LEU A 206 -7.60 13.53 8.34
CA LEU A 206 -8.07 12.79 7.16
C LEU A 206 -6.94 12.05 6.45
#